data_AF-A0A2E0F9H8-F1
#
_entry.id   AF-A0A2E0F9H8-F1
#
_cell.length_a   1.000
_cell.length_b   1.000
_cell.length_c   1.000
_cell.angle_alpha   90.00
_cell.angle_beta   90.00
_cell.angle_gamma   90.00
#
_symmetry.space_group_name_H-M   'P 1'
#
loop_
_entity.id
_entity.type
_entity.pdbx_description
1 polymer ?
#
loop_
_entity_poly.entity_id
_entity_poly.type
_entity_poly.pdbx_seq_one_letter_code
_entity_poly.pdbx_strand_id
1 'polypeptide(L)'
;MNFKDTIVAQSTPAGSSATSTIRLSGSESINIVNKIFPSKDLRDVKSHTVHFGNIIHDGNVIDEVVLNVFKEPNSYTKENIIEISCHGSQIIVKKIIMIAIEFGARAAERGEFTFRSFINGNLDLSQAEAVSDLISGKTENAHRIAINHLKGVFSNKIKKLRSDLLNLSSLLELELDFSEEDVEFANRDILNKLLIEIDEFCKVLISSFKLNNAVKNGVSVVILGKPNVGKSTLLNNILDDDKAIVSDVPGTTRDIIEDTITIGNNLVRFIDTAGLRKTEDKIESIGIEKAYNKAKESSIILYLIDLKNTSLVNIKRETSQEILKDKNLIIIGNKSDLNIKMECKEYFKKNKYLMISSLDDNDINKLKEVLNHYIKSNIIDDTSDIMINERHYNSLLRVRESIKNVKVNIENKSNTDLLALDIKYALDNLGQITGEVTNDEILGNIFSKFCIGK
;
A
#
# COMPACT_ATOMS: atom_id res chain seq x y z
N MET A 1 -8.66 -13.99 19.47
CA MET A 1 -8.89 -12.70 20.16
C MET A 1 -10.17 -12.81 20.98
N ASN A 2 -10.23 -12.24 22.18
CA ASN A 2 -11.50 -12.11 22.91
C ASN A 2 -12.23 -10.87 22.36
N PHE A 3 -13.46 -11.03 21.88
CA PHE A 3 -14.19 -9.98 21.17
C PHE A 3 -15.15 -9.18 22.08
N LYS A 4 -15.24 -9.54 23.36
CA LYS A 4 -16.14 -8.91 24.33
C LYS A 4 -15.43 -7.98 25.31
N ASP A 5 -14.11 -7.91 25.25
CA ASP A 5 -13.34 -7.01 26.10
C ASP A 5 -13.36 -5.58 25.55
N THR A 6 -13.01 -4.62 26.41
CA THR A 6 -12.83 -3.23 26.02
C THR A 6 -11.34 -2.96 25.82
N ILE A 7 -10.98 -2.36 24.69
CA ILE A 7 -9.59 -2.04 24.36
C ILE A 7 -9.30 -0.55 24.48
N VAL A 8 -8.05 -0.21 24.79
CA VAL A 8 -7.55 1.16 24.89
C VAL A 8 -6.21 1.33 24.18
N ALA A 9 -6.02 2.43 23.47
CA ALA A 9 -4.72 2.84 22.92
C ALA A 9 -4.66 4.34 22.61
N GLN A 10 -3.45 4.87 22.44
CA GLN A 10 -3.22 6.18 21.84
C GLN A 10 -3.52 6.10 20.33
N SER A 11 -4.37 6.99 19.80
CA SER A 11 -4.71 7.05 18.36
C SER A 11 -3.95 8.13 17.59
N THR A 12 -3.25 9.02 18.28
CA THR A 12 -2.32 10.00 17.68
C THR A 12 -0.89 9.46 17.66
N PRO A 13 0.01 9.99 16.81
CA PRO A 13 1.44 9.66 16.87
C PRO A 13 2.03 9.87 18.27
N ALA A 14 3.01 9.04 18.64
CA ALA A 14 3.79 9.23 19.85
C ALA A 14 4.71 10.46 19.70
N GLY A 15 4.91 11.20 20.78
CA GLY A 15 5.66 12.46 20.79
C GLY A 15 5.07 13.50 21.72
N SER A 16 5.73 14.65 21.81
CA SER A 16 5.19 15.84 22.48
C SER A 16 4.37 16.63 21.48
N SER A 17 3.14 16.98 21.85
CA SER A 17 2.21 17.75 21.00
C SER A 17 1.27 18.60 21.86
N ALA A 18 0.55 19.54 21.24
CA ALA A 18 -0.49 20.29 21.94
C ALA A 18 -1.58 19.35 22.49
N THR A 19 -2.00 18.38 21.67
CA THR A 19 -3.05 17.42 22.01
C THR A 19 -2.65 15.99 21.66
N SER A 20 -3.14 15.03 22.42
CA SER A 20 -3.12 13.60 22.10
C SER A 20 -4.49 12.98 22.32
N THR A 21 -4.86 12.03 21.46
CA THR A 21 -6.13 11.31 21.57
C THR A 21 -5.89 9.88 22.03
N ILE A 22 -6.62 9.48 23.07
CA ILE A 22 -6.68 8.11 23.57
C ILE A 22 -8.07 7.57 23.27
N ARG A 23 -8.15 6.41 22.65
CA ARG A 23 -9.41 5.80 22.23
C ARG A 23 -9.66 4.54 23.04
N LEU A 24 -10.90 4.40 23.53
CA LEU A 24 -11.43 3.17 24.09
C LEU A 24 -12.53 2.62 23.18
N SER A 25 -12.60 1.32 22.96
CA SER A 25 -13.66 0.64 22.19
C SER A 25 -14.11 -0.64 22.87
N GLY A 26 -15.41 -0.86 22.98
CA GLY A 26 -16.01 -2.06 23.58
C GLY A 26 -17.18 -1.72 24.51
N SER A 27 -17.87 -2.75 25.02
CA SER A 27 -19.12 -2.58 25.80
C SER A 27 -18.93 -1.75 27.08
N GLU A 28 -17.76 -1.83 27.71
CA GLU A 28 -17.45 -1.12 28.97
C GLU A 28 -16.74 0.22 28.76
N SER A 29 -16.47 0.65 27.52
CA SER A 29 -15.75 1.89 27.23
C SER A 29 -16.35 3.12 27.92
N ILE A 30 -17.67 3.28 27.85
CA ILE A 30 -18.40 4.39 28.50
C ILE A 30 -18.30 4.26 30.02
N ASN A 31 -18.53 3.06 30.58
CA ASN A 31 -18.50 2.83 32.02
C ASN A 31 -17.13 3.08 32.63
N ILE A 32 -16.06 2.67 31.94
CA ILE A 32 -14.68 2.89 32.37
C ILE A 32 -14.37 4.37 32.45
N VAL A 33 -14.66 5.14 31.39
CA VAL A 33 -14.36 6.58 31.39
C VAL A 33 -15.26 7.34 32.35
N ASN A 34 -16.52 6.90 32.53
CA ASN A 34 -17.45 7.52 33.47
C ASN A 34 -16.95 7.47 34.93
N LYS A 35 -16.19 6.43 35.31
CA LYS A 35 -15.61 6.33 36.67
C LYS A 35 -14.54 7.37 36.95
N ILE A 36 -13.87 7.88 35.92
CA ILE A 36 -12.73 8.80 36.03
C ILE A 36 -13.07 10.22 35.55
N PHE A 37 -14.30 10.46 35.10
CA PHE A 37 -14.77 11.75 34.61
C PHE A 37 -16.00 12.23 35.40
N PRO A 38 -15.79 12.91 36.54
CA PRO A 38 -16.89 13.31 37.43
C PRO A 38 -17.72 14.48 36.91
N SER A 39 -17.25 15.20 35.89
CA SER A 39 -17.91 16.40 35.37
C SER A 39 -19.29 16.11 34.75
N LYS A 40 -19.55 14.86 34.33
CA LYS A 40 -20.84 14.46 33.74
C LYS A 40 -21.02 12.94 33.75
N ASP A 41 -22.25 12.47 33.90
CA ASP A 41 -22.58 11.07 33.67
C ASP A 41 -22.62 10.76 32.16
N LEU A 42 -21.59 10.10 31.66
CA LEU A 42 -21.43 9.72 30.24
C LEU A 42 -22.43 8.66 29.80
N ARG A 43 -23.14 7.99 30.71
CA ARG A 43 -24.17 7.00 30.35
C ARG A 43 -25.43 7.68 29.81
N ASP A 44 -25.73 8.89 30.31
CA ASP A 44 -26.95 9.63 29.99
C ASP A 44 -26.80 10.61 28.82
N VAL A 45 -25.58 10.83 28.33
CA VAL A 45 -25.33 11.77 27.23
C VAL A 45 -25.72 11.19 25.87
N LYS A 46 -25.98 12.08 24.90
CA LYS A 46 -26.24 11.67 23.51
C LYS A 46 -24.94 11.24 22.83
N SER A 47 -25.06 10.31 21.88
CA SER A 47 -23.95 9.96 20.97
C SER A 47 -23.53 11.18 20.13
N HIS A 48 -22.28 11.20 19.66
CA HIS A 48 -21.65 12.28 18.89
C HIS A 48 -21.69 13.63 19.59
N THR A 49 -21.50 13.64 20.91
CA THR A 49 -21.41 14.88 21.69
C THR A 49 -20.05 15.01 22.36
N VAL A 50 -19.70 16.28 22.62
CA VAL A 50 -18.43 16.70 23.18
C VAL A 50 -18.63 17.10 24.63
N HIS A 51 -17.76 16.67 25.54
CA HIS A 51 -17.81 16.99 26.96
C HIS A 51 -16.45 17.44 27.47
N PHE A 52 -16.42 18.58 28.13
CA PHE A 52 -15.21 19.16 28.71
C PHE A 52 -15.20 18.95 30.23
N GLY A 53 -14.04 18.63 30.78
CA GLY A 53 -13.86 18.44 32.21
C GLY A 53 -12.54 17.78 32.57
N ASN A 54 -12.39 17.37 33.83
CA ASN A 54 -11.15 16.79 34.34
C ASN A 54 -11.23 15.26 34.38
N ILE A 55 -10.14 14.59 34.00
CA ILE A 55 -9.91 13.21 34.41
C ILE A 55 -9.31 13.22 35.81
N ILE A 56 -9.97 12.52 36.73
CA ILE A 56 -9.58 12.42 38.14
C ILE A 56 -9.36 10.95 38.51
N HIS A 57 -8.26 10.68 39.20
CA HIS A 57 -7.95 9.36 39.75
C HIS A 57 -7.25 9.52 41.10
N ASP A 58 -7.67 8.76 42.11
CA ASP A 58 -7.20 8.85 43.51
C ASP A 58 -7.18 10.27 44.09
N GLY A 59 -8.21 11.05 43.78
CA GLY A 59 -8.34 12.44 44.24
C GLY A 59 -7.41 13.45 43.55
N ASN A 60 -6.59 13.01 42.60
CA ASN A 60 -5.69 13.87 41.83
C ASN A 60 -6.25 14.14 40.44
N VAL A 61 -6.16 15.39 40.00
CA VAL A 61 -6.43 15.76 38.61
C VAL A 61 -5.26 15.24 37.76
N ILE A 62 -5.58 14.36 36.81
CA ILE A 62 -4.60 13.82 35.86
C ILE A 62 -4.41 14.80 34.71
N ASP A 63 -5.51 15.27 34.13
CA ASP A 63 -5.53 16.28 33.08
C ASP A 63 -6.93 16.89 32.90
N GLU A 64 -6.97 18.06 32.27
CA GLU A 64 -8.19 18.67 31.74
C GLU A 64 -8.36 18.23 30.27
N VAL A 65 -9.51 17.65 29.93
CA VAL A 65 -9.72 16.92 28.67
C VAL A 65 -11.01 17.30 27.97
N VAL A 66 -11.05 16.97 26.68
CA VAL A 66 -12.27 16.97 25.87
C VAL A 66 -12.60 15.52 25.47
N LEU A 67 -13.77 15.06 25.86
CA LEU A 67 -14.29 13.73 25.56
C LEU A 67 -15.27 13.75 24.39
N ASN A 68 -15.11 12.83 23.43
CA ASN A 68 -16.13 12.51 22.44
C ASN A 68 -16.77 11.16 22.78
N VAL A 69 -18.10 11.11 22.76
CA VAL A 69 -18.87 9.88 23.04
C VAL A 69 -19.52 9.37 21.78
N PHE A 70 -19.21 8.13 21.38
CA PHE A 70 -19.88 7.42 20.29
C PHE A 70 -20.57 6.18 20.84
N LYS A 71 -21.90 6.14 20.77
CA LYS A 71 -22.69 4.97 21.15
C LYS A 71 -22.90 4.04 19.95
N GLU A 72 -22.84 2.73 20.20
CA GLU A 72 -23.15 1.70 19.20
C GLU A 72 -24.56 1.91 18.58
N PRO A 73 -24.77 1.54 17.30
CA PRO A 73 -23.80 1.04 16.33
C PRO A 73 -23.09 2.16 15.55
N ASN A 74 -23.25 3.43 15.94
CA ASN A 74 -22.79 4.57 15.15
C ASN A 74 -21.39 5.01 15.58
N SER A 75 -20.40 4.16 15.36
CA SER A 75 -19.00 4.41 15.68
C SER A 75 -18.07 3.72 14.67
N TYR A 76 -16.77 4.01 14.73
CA TYR A 76 -15.79 3.38 13.83
C TYR A 76 -15.78 1.85 13.94
N THR A 77 -15.86 1.30 15.15
CA THR A 77 -15.87 -0.15 15.39
C THR A 77 -17.26 -0.75 15.42
N LYS A 78 -18.34 0.05 15.30
CA LYS A 78 -19.74 -0.28 15.64
C LYS A 78 -19.98 -0.59 17.13
N GLU A 79 -18.98 -0.50 17.98
CA GLU A 79 -19.13 -0.65 19.43
C GLU A 79 -19.27 0.74 20.09
N ASN A 80 -19.49 0.77 21.41
CA ASN A 80 -19.29 2.01 22.16
C ASN A 80 -17.82 2.44 22.07
N ILE A 81 -17.58 3.72 21.75
CA ILE A 81 -16.26 4.34 21.73
C ILE A 81 -16.27 5.62 22.58
N ILE A 82 -15.22 5.79 23.38
CA ILE A 82 -14.86 7.08 23.97
C ILE A 82 -13.51 7.51 23.40
N GLU A 83 -13.43 8.76 22.92
CA GLU A 83 -12.15 9.38 22.59
C GLU A 83 -11.84 10.50 23.60
N ILE A 84 -10.70 10.37 24.25
CA ILE A 84 -10.18 11.32 25.24
C ILE A 84 -9.12 12.17 24.54
N SER A 85 -9.42 13.45 24.31
CA SER A 85 -8.44 14.43 23.84
C SER A 85 -7.84 15.14 25.04
N CYS A 86 -6.57 14.86 25.31
CA CYS A 86 -5.78 15.35 26.44
C CYS A 86 -4.57 16.15 25.94
N HIS A 87 -3.84 16.81 26.84
CA HIS A 87 -2.56 17.41 26.50
C HIS A 87 -1.58 16.35 26.00
N GLY A 88 -0.81 16.66 24.96
CA GLY A 88 0.12 15.73 24.31
C GLY A 88 1.40 15.43 25.10
N SER A 89 1.28 15.19 26.41
CA SER A 89 2.35 14.75 27.28
C SER A 89 2.37 13.23 27.37
N GLN A 90 3.53 12.62 27.10
CA GLN A 90 3.71 11.16 27.19
C GLN A 90 3.41 10.60 28.58
N ILE A 91 3.61 11.39 29.64
CA ILE A 91 3.29 10.99 31.00
C ILE A 91 1.78 10.93 31.20
N ILE A 92 1.04 11.96 30.73
CA ILE A 92 -0.42 12.03 30.82
C ILE A 92 -1.05 10.87 30.05
N VAL A 93 -0.61 10.67 28.81
CA VAL A 93 -1.12 9.60 27.94
C VAL A 93 -0.94 8.23 28.59
N LYS A 94 0.28 7.93 29.09
CA LYS A 94 0.55 6.67 29.79
C LYS A 94 -0.32 6.50 31.04
N LYS A 95 -0.49 7.55 31.84
CA LYS A 95 -1.35 7.50 33.04
C LYS A 95 -2.79 7.17 32.69
N ILE A 96 -3.39 7.89 31.74
CA ILE A 96 -4.79 7.64 31.35
C ILE A 96 -4.98 6.22 30.81
N ILE A 97 -4.04 5.72 30.00
CA ILE A 97 -4.08 4.31 29.51
C ILE A 97 -3.98 3.31 30.67
N MET A 98 -3.05 3.51 31.61
CA MET A 98 -2.89 2.61 32.76
C MET A 98 -4.14 2.61 33.64
N ILE A 99 -4.75 3.77 33.88
CA ILE A 99 -6.00 3.91 34.64
C ILE A 99 -7.14 3.17 33.91
N ALA A 100 -7.26 3.32 32.59
CA ALA A 100 -8.26 2.57 31.83
C ALA A 100 -8.07 1.05 31.95
N ILE A 101 -6.82 0.57 31.93
CA ILE A 101 -6.49 -0.84 32.10
C ILE A 101 -6.86 -1.34 33.51
N GLU A 102 -6.56 -0.56 34.54
CA GLU A 102 -6.95 -0.85 35.92
C GLU A 102 -8.47 -1.01 36.08
N PHE A 103 -9.26 -0.20 35.36
CA PHE A 103 -10.71 -0.28 35.36
C PHE A 103 -11.30 -1.35 34.43
N GLY A 104 -10.48 -2.19 33.80
CA GLY A 104 -10.91 -3.36 33.05
C GLY A 104 -10.73 -3.29 31.53
N ALA A 105 -10.09 -2.23 31.00
CA ALA A 105 -9.67 -2.23 29.61
C ALA A 105 -8.41 -3.11 29.40
N ARG A 106 -8.16 -3.53 28.16
CA ARG A 106 -6.90 -4.13 27.73
C ARG A 106 -6.20 -3.20 26.73
N ALA A 107 -4.87 -3.21 26.71
CA ALA A 107 -4.14 -2.53 25.63
C ALA A 107 -4.51 -3.13 24.26
N ALA A 108 -4.86 -2.29 23.30
CA ALA A 108 -5.21 -2.74 21.95
C ALA A 108 -3.99 -3.33 21.24
N GLU A 109 -4.22 -4.39 20.45
CA GLU A 109 -3.23 -4.92 19.51
C GLU A 109 -3.13 -4.03 18.25
N ARG A 110 -2.14 -4.32 17.40
CA ARG A 110 -1.94 -3.61 16.13
C ARG A 110 -3.13 -3.84 15.21
N GLY A 111 -3.73 -2.77 14.69
CA GLY A 111 -4.87 -2.86 13.78
C GLY A 111 -6.18 -3.31 14.43
N GLU A 112 -6.23 -3.48 15.77
CA GLU A 112 -7.38 -4.09 16.43
C GLU A 112 -8.68 -3.26 16.27
N PHE A 113 -8.61 -1.93 16.19
CA PHE A 113 -9.85 -1.13 16.00
C PHE A 113 -10.42 -1.34 14.59
N THR A 114 -9.56 -1.32 13.56
CA THR A 114 -9.98 -1.57 12.16
C THR A 114 -10.42 -3.01 11.98
N PHE A 115 -9.77 -3.96 12.66
CA PHE A 115 -10.19 -5.35 12.69
C PHE A 115 -11.60 -5.50 13.28
N ARG A 116 -11.90 -4.87 14.43
CA ARG A 116 -13.27 -4.87 14.99
C ARG A 116 -14.28 -4.20 14.06
N SER A 117 -13.90 -3.10 13.42
CA SER A 117 -14.71 -2.47 12.37
C SER A 117 -15.05 -3.44 11.22
N PHE A 118 -14.09 -4.27 10.81
CA PHE A 118 -14.31 -5.31 9.80
C PHE A 118 -15.27 -6.42 10.31
N ILE A 119 -14.99 -6.99 11.47
CA ILE A 119 -15.80 -8.07 12.06
C ILE A 119 -17.25 -7.63 12.31
N ASN A 120 -17.47 -6.37 12.70
CA ASN A 120 -18.81 -5.82 12.93
C ASN A 120 -19.50 -5.33 11.63
N GLY A 121 -18.92 -5.63 10.45
CA GLY A 121 -19.53 -5.33 9.15
C GLY A 121 -19.57 -3.85 8.79
N ASN A 122 -18.78 -3.01 9.45
CA ASN A 122 -18.66 -1.59 9.08
C ASN A 122 -17.79 -1.37 7.85
N LEU A 123 -16.76 -2.20 7.70
CA LEU A 123 -15.84 -2.22 6.56
C LEU A 123 -15.72 -3.66 6.06
N ASP A 124 -15.48 -3.84 4.76
CA ASP A 124 -14.97 -5.10 4.25
C ASP A 124 -13.42 -5.13 4.27
N LEU A 125 -12.82 -6.28 3.98
CA LEU A 125 -11.38 -6.47 4.14
C LEU A 125 -10.57 -5.57 3.19
N SER A 126 -11.09 -5.29 2.00
CA SER A 126 -10.43 -4.39 1.05
C SER A 126 -10.48 -2.94 1.52
N GLN A 127 -11.61 -2.51 2.10
CA GLN A 127 -11.73 -1.21 2.75
C GLN A 127 -10.82 -1.10 3.97
N ALA A 128 -10.72 -2.16 4.78
CA ALA A 128 -9.81 -2.19 5.92
C ALA A 128 -8.35 -1.99 5.48
N GLU A 129 -7.88 -2.73 4.47
CA GLU A 129 -6.54 -2.55 3.88
C GLU A 129 -6.32 -1.11 3.37
N ALA A 130 -7.35 -0.50 2.78
CA ALA A 130 -7.29 0.87 2.29
C ALA A 130 -7.13 1.92 3.40
N VAL A 131 -7.54 1.64 4.65
CA VAL A 131 -7.25 2.51 5.80
C VAL A 131 -5.74 2.63 6.02
N SER A 132 -5.02 1.51 5.95
CA SER A 132 -3.55 1.50 6.08
C SER A 132 -2.88 2.23 4.92
N ASP A 133 -3.38 2.00 3.71
CA ASP A 133 -2.85 2.65 2.50
C ASP A 133 -3.09 4.16 2.52
N LEU A 134 -4.22 4.63 3.07
CA LEU A 134 -4.51 6.05 3.23
C LEU A 134 -3.54 6.73 4.21
N ILE A 135 -3.25 6.08 5.34
CA ILE A 135 -2.37 6.61 6.39
C ILE A 135 -0.90 6.62 5.94
N SER A 136 -0.48 5.58 5.21
CA SER A 136 0.90 5.42 4.76
C SER A 136 1.21 6.06 3.39
N GLY A 137 0.18 6.48 2.66
CA GLY A 137 0.29 7.05 1.32
C GLY A 137 1.18 8.30 1.30
N LYS A 138 2.23 8.27 0.47
CA LYS A 138 3.21 9.36 0.33
C LYS A 138 2.99 10.23 -0.91
N THR A 139 2.03 9.88 -1.77
CA THR A 139 1.73 10.58 -3.01
C THR A 139 0.25 10.88 -3.12
N GLU A 140 -0.09 11.94 -3.85
CA GLU A 140 -1.48 12.34 -4.11
C GLU A 140 -2.26 11.22 -4.82
N ASN A 141 -1.62 10.53 -5.79
CA ASN A 141 -2.22 9.40 -6.49
C ASN A 141 -2.54 8.23 -5.54
N ALA A 142 -1.62 7.86 -4.65
CA ALA A 142 -1.86 6.80 -3.68
C ALA A 142 -3.02 7.15 -2.73
N HIS A 143 -3.08 8.41 -2.29
CA HIS A 143 -4.16 8.91 -1.44
C HIS A 143 -5.52 8.86 -2.14
N ARG A 144 -5.60 9.32 -3.40
CA ARG A 144 -6.81 9.28 -4.22
C ARG A 144 -7.35 7.86 -4.37
N ILE A 145 -6.48 6.89 -4.67
CA ILE A 145 -6.89 5.50 -4.86
C ILE A 145 -7.35 4.88 -3.52
N ALA A 146 -6.63 5.14 -2.42
CA ALA A 146 -7.04 4.67 -1.10
C ALA A 146 -8.43 5.19 -0.70
N ILE A 147 -8.77 6.45 -1.00
CA ILE A 147 -10.11 7.01 -0.80
C ILE A 147 -11.17 6.26 -1.62
N ASN A 148 -10.90 5.96 -2.89
CA ASN A 148 -11.84 5.24 -3.75
C ASN A 148 -12.11 3.82 -3.24
N HIS A 149 -11.07 3.15 -2.73
CA HIS A 149 -11.20 1.85 -2.07
C HIS A 149 -12.03 1.96 -0.78
N LEU A 150 -11.77 2.95 0.07
CA LEU A 150 -12.54 3.19 1.29
C LEU A 150 -14.03 3.45 1.02
N LYS A 151 -14.35 4.17 -0.06
CA LYS A 151 -15.72 4.36 -0.54
C LYS A 151 -16.40 3.06 -1.02
N GLY A 152 -15.66 1.97 -1.13
CA GLY A 152 -16.17 0.65 -1.50
C GLY A 152 -16.37 0.45 -2.99
N VAL A 153 -15.85 1.33 -3.86
CA VAL A 153 -16.04 1.21 -5.33
C VAL A 153 -15.55 -0.14 -5.84
N PHE A 154 -14.33 -0.52 -5.45
CA PHE A 154 -13.73 -1.81 -5.80
C PHE A 154 -14.52 -2.99 -5.21
N SER A 155 -14.80 -2.95 -3.91
CA SER A 155 -15.52 -4.01 -3.23
C SER A 155 -16.93 -4.22 -3.76
N ASN A 156 -17.66 -3.15 -4.08
CA ASN A 156 -19.00 -3.23 -4.66
C ASN A 156 -18.99 -3.90 -6.03
N LYS A 157 -17.97 -3.64 -6.86
CA LYS A 157 -17.83 -4.34 -8.15
C LYS A 157 -17.58 -5.83 -7.96
N ILE A 158 -16.68 -6.21 -7.04
CA ILE A 158 -16.43 -7.64 -6.70
C ILE A 158 -17.69 -8.31 -6.15
N LYS A 159 -18.39 -7.68 -5.20
CA LYS A 159 -19.63 -8.21 -4.61
C LYS A 159 -20.72 -8.40 -5.67
N LYS A 160 -20.84 -7.46 -6.62
CA LYS A 160 -21.80 -7.58 -7.72
C LYS A 160 -21.47 -8.77 -8.62
N LEU A 161 -20.22 -8.90 -9.09
CA LEU A 161 -19.79 -10.03 -9.91
C LEU A 161 -19.98 -11.38 -9.19
N ARG A 162 -19.64 -11.43 -7.90
CA ARG A 162 -19.83 -12.62 -7.05
C ARG A 162 -21.31 -12.95 -6.88
N SER A 163 -22.17 -11.97 -6.61
CA SER A 163 -23.62 -12.17 -6.48
C SER A 163 -24.24 -12.69 -7.77
N ASP A 164 -23.85 -12.13 -8.93
CA ASP A 164 -24.35 -12.57 -10.22
C ASP A 164 -23.89 -14.01 -10.53
N LEU A 165 -22.65 -14.35 -10.17
CA LEU A 165 -22.10 -15.70 -10.34
C LEU A 165 -22.76 -16.70 -9.39
N LEU A 166 -23.04 -16.30 -8.14
CA LEU A 166 -23.72 -17.14 -7.15
C LEU A 166 -25.13 -17.49 -7.61
N ASN A 167 -25.89 -16.51 -8.10
CA ASN A 167 -27.25 -16.73 -8.61
C ASN A 167 -27.26 -17.74 -9.76
N LEU A 168 -26.29 -17.66 -10.68
CA LEU A 168 -26.17 -18.64 -11.77
C LEU A 168 -25.68 -20.00 -11.28
N SER A 169 -24.78 -20.04 -10.29
CA SER A 169 -24.32 -21.29 -9.67
C SER A 169 -25.48 -22.05 -9.03
N SER A 170 -26.38 -21.35 -8.33
CA SER A 170 -27.56 -21.98 -7.73
C SER A 170 -28.50 -22.59 -8.76
N LEU A 171 -28.63 -21.99 -9.96
CA LEU A 171 -29.41 -22.58 -11.05
C LEU A 171 -28.75 -23.84 -11.63
N LEU A 172 -27.42 -23.85 -11.74
CA LEU A 172 -26.67 -25.03 -12.19
C LEU A 172 -26.71 -26.17 -11.17
N GLU A 173 -26.71 -25.85 -9.87
CA GLU A 173 -26.89 -26.85 -8.80
C GLU A 173 -28.29 -27.46 -8.85
N LEU A 174 -29.34 -26.66 -9.10
CA LEU A 174 -30.68 -27.19 -9.31
C LEU A 174 -30.75 -28.10 -10.55
N GLU A 175 -30.11 -27.72 -11.66
CA GLU A 175 -30.03 -28.56 -12.86
C GLU A 175 -29.36 -29.92 -12.60
N LEU A 176 -28.38 -29.97 -11.69
CA LEU A 176 -27.77 -31.21 -11.24
C LEU A 176 -28.73 -32.07 -10.41
N ASP A 177 -29.43 -31.46 -9.45
CA ASP A 177 -30.39 -32.15 -8.58
C ASP A 177 -31.57 -32.76 -9.37
N PHE A 178 -31.94 -32.15 -10.51
CA PHE A 178 -33.04 -32.57 -11.39
C PHE A 178 -32.58 -33.15 -12.74
N SER A 179 -31.36 -33.68 -12.81
CA SER A 179 -30.78 -34.22 -14.05
C SER A 179 -31.59 -35.35 -14.73
N GLU A 180 -32.49 -36.01 -13.99
CA GLU A 180 -33.41 -37.05 -14.52
C GLU A 180 -34.64 -36.47 -15.24
N GLU A 181 -34.95 -35.18 -15.05
CA GLU A 181 -36.18 -34.53 -15.55
C GLU A 181 -35.98 -33.76 -16.88
N ASP A 182 -34.78 -33.79 -17.47
CA ASP A 182 -34.41 -33.15 -18.75
C ASP A 182 -34.76 -31.64 -18.79
N VAL A 183 -34.50 -30.93 -17.67
CA VAL A 183 -34.82 -29.51 -17.49
C VAL A 183 -33.55 -28.66 -17.44
N GLU A 184 -33.41 -27.70 -18.37
CA GLU A 184 -32.36 -26.67 -18.32
C GLU A 184 -32.81 -25.46 -17.51
N PHE A 185 -32.21 -25.24 -16.33
CA PHE A 185 -32.54 -24.10 -15.47
C PHE A 185 -31.58 -22.92 -15.67
N ALA A 186 -30.33 -23.18 -16.07
CA ALA A 186 -29.32 -22.15 -16.23
C ALA A 186 -29.15 -21.72 -17.71
N ASN A 187 -29.40 -20.44 -17.99
CA ASN A 187 -29.16 -19.89 -19.32
C ASN A 187 -27.64 -19.76 -19.60
N ARG A 188 -27.14 -20.61 -20.52
CA ARG A 188 -25.71 -20.69 -20.88
C ARG A 188 -25.17 -19.41 -21.52
N ASP A 189 -26.00 -18.65 -22.24
CA ASP A 189 -25.60 -17.36 -22.82
C ASP A 189 -25.36 -16.29 -21.75
N ILE A 190 -26.21 -16.27 -20.72
CA ILE A 190 -26.06 -15.35 -19.58
C ILE A 190 -24.80 -15.69 -18.79
N LEU A 191 -24.56 -16.99 -18.55
CA LEU A 191 -23.33 -17.46 -17.91
C LEU A 191 -22.08 -17.06 -18.71
N ASN A 192 -22.06 -17.32 -20.01
CA ASN A 192 -20.93 -16.96 -20.86
C ASN A 192 -20.63 -15.45 -20.85
N LYS A 193 -21.68 -14.60 -20.90
CA LYS A 193 -21.52 -13.15 -20.80
C LYS A 193 -20.89 -12.74 -19.46
N LEU A 194 -21.35 -13.31 -18.35
CA LEU A 194 -20.80 -13.02 -17.02
C LEU A 194 -19.34 -13.49 -16.90
N LEU A 195 -19.01 -14.68 -17.42
CA LEU A 195 -17.63 -15.20 -17.41
C LEU A 195 -16.68 -14.32 -18.24
N ILE A 196 -17.15 -13.73 -19.34
CA ILE A 196 -16.38 -12.75 -20.11
C ILE A 196 -16.17 -11.47 -19.31
N GLU A 197 -17.23 -10.95 -18.67
CA GLU A 197 -17.14 -9.75 -17.85
C GLU A 197 -16.14 -9.91 -16.70
N ILE A 198 -16.21 -11.02 -15.96
CA ILE A 198 -15.29 -11.27 -14.85
C ILE A 198 -13.84 -11.44 -15.36
N ASP A 199 -13.63 -12.17 -16.46
CA ASP A 199 -12.28 -12.37 -17.02
C ASP A 199 -11.65 -11.05 -17.48
N GLU A 200 -12.39 -10.20 -18.19
CA GLU A 200 -11.90 -8.87 -18.61
C GLU A 200 -11.63 -7.97 -17.41
N PHE A 201 -12.52 -7.96 -16.40
CA PHE A 201 -12.28 -7.23 -15.16
C PHE A 201 -11.00 -7.68 -14.45
N CYS A 202 -10.80 -9.01 -14.30
CA CYS A 202 -9.60 -9.55 -13.68
C CYS A 202 -8.34 -9.23 -14.50
N LYS A 203 -8.41 -9.32 -15.82
CA LYS A 203 -7.29 -9.06 -16.74
C LYS A 203 -6.80 -7.62 -16.62
N VAL A 204 -7.70 -6.63 -16.56
CA VAL A 204 -7.36 -5.21 -16.36
C VAL A 204 -6.66 -4.98 -15.01
N LEU A 205 -7.14 -5.62 -13.95
CA LEU A 205 -6.53 -5.46 -12.62
C LEU A 205 -5.17 -6.17 -12.49
N ILE A 206 -5.04 -7.37 -13.07
CA ILE A 206 -3.79 -8.13 -13.08
C ILE A 206 -2.72 -7.41 -13.91
N SER A 207 -3.08 -6.87 -15.09
CA SER A 207 -2.13 -6.13 -15.93
C SER A 207 -1.65 -4.85 -15.25
N SER A 208 -2.53 -4.17 -14.50
CA SER A 208 -2.19 -2.97 -13.74
C SER A 208 -1.42 -3.25 -12.44
N PHE A 209 -1.34 -4.49 -11.94
CA PHE A 209 -0.66 -4.81 -10.67
C PHE A 209 0.81 -4.35 -10.63
N LYS A 210 1.57 -4.56 -11.71
CA LYS A 210 2.99 -4.15 -11.76
C LYS A 210 3.14 -2.63 -11.66
N LEU A 211 2.27 -1.89 -12.33
CA LEU A 211 2.22 -0.43 -12.34
C LEU A 211 1.80 0.10 -10.96
N ASN A 212 0.74 -0.49 -10.39
CA ASN A 212 0.19 -0.20 -9.07
C ASN A 212 1.16 -0.45 -7.92
N ASN A 213 1.95 -1.52 -7.98
CA ASN A 213 2.97 -1.80 -6.97
C ASN A 213 4.09 -0.73 -6.98
N ALA A 214 4.41 -0.18 -8.15
CA ALA A 214 5.34 0.93 -8.28
C ALA A 214 4.76 2.25 -7.73
N VAL A 215 3.46 2.49 -7.86
CA VAL A 215 2.77 3.63 -7.23
C VAL A 215 2.81 3.52 -5.70
N LYS A 216 2.52 2.33 -5.14
CA LYS A 216 2.44 2.11 -3.69
C LYS A 216 3.80 2.13 -3.00
N ASN A 217 4.73 1.33 -3.49
CA ASN A 217 6.03 1.11 -2.83
C ASN A 217 7.12 2.03 -3.37
N GLY A 218 6.84 2.76 -4.46
CA GLY A 218 7.77 3.57 -5.20
C GLY A 218 8.45 2.80 -6.32
N VAL A 219 8.67 3.52 -7.43
CA VAL A 219 9.41 3.07 -8.61
C VAL A 219 10.84 2.80 -8.18
N SER A 220 11.27 1.55 -8.32
CA SER A 220 12.64 1.19 -7.99
C SER A 220 13.61 1.64 -9.08
N VAL A 221 14.61 2.41 -8.68
CA VAL A 221 15.65 2.95 -9.57
C VAL A 221 17.00 2.46 -9.09
N VAL A 222 17.79 1.87 -9.98
CA VAL A 222 19.18 1.51 -9.71
C VAL A 222 20.14 2.43 -10.46
N ILE A 223 21.22 2.85 -9.82
CA ILE A 223 22.28 3.66 -10.44
C ILE A 223 23.47 2.75 -10.74
N LEU A 224 23.72 2.49 -12.02
CA LEU A 224 24.84 1.69 -12.51
C LEU A 224 25.90 2.56 -13.17
N GLY A 225 27.13 2.03 -13.27
CA GLY A 225 28.24 2.69 -13.93
C GLY A 225 29.56 2.29 -13.30
N LYS A 226 30.67 2.58 -14.00
CA LYS A 226 32.04 2.27 -13.53
C LYS A 226 32.38 2.96 -12.20
N PRO A 227 33.45 2.55 -11.50
CA PRO A 227 33.98 3.30 -10.36
C PRO A 227 34.27 4.77 -10.75
N ASN A 228 34.09 5.70 -9.80
CA ASN A 228 34.40 7.13 -9.95
C ASN A 228 33.66 7.92 -11.06
N VAL A 229 32.59 7.35 -11.65
CA VAL A 229 31.71 8.06 -12.61
C VAL A 229 30.79 9.09 -11.97
N GLY A 230 30.79 9.22 -10.64
CA GLY A 230 29.98 10.18 -9.89
C GLY A 230 28.62 9.68 -9.38
N LYS A 231 28.45 8.36 -9.19
CA LYS A 231 27.20 7.75 -8.69
C LYS A 231 26.75 8.33 -7.33
N SER A 232 27.66 8.38 -6.35
CA SER A 232 27.34 8.89 -5.01
C SER A 232 27.07 10.39 -5.01
N THR A 233 27.79 11.16 -5.83
CA THR A 233 27.54 12.59 -6.02
C THR A 233 26.16 12.84 -6.61
N LEU A 234 25.79 12.10 -7.67
CA LEU A 234 24.46 12.18 -8.26
C LEU A 234 23.37 11.87 -7.24
N LEU A 235 23.51 10.77 -6.51
CA LEU A 235 22.53 10.35 -5.52
C LEU A 235 22.36 11.39 -4.41
N ASN A 236 23.45 11.89 -3.84
CA ASN A 236 23.37 12.88 -2.76
C ASN A 236 22.66 14.16 -3.23
N ASN A 237 22.98 14.66 -4.42
CA ASN A 237 22.37 15.89 -4.92
C ASN A 237 20.90 15.69 -5.31
N ILE A 238 20.53 14.49 -5.77
CA ILE A 238 19.11 14.13 -5.96
C ILE A 238 18.36 14.10 -4.62
N LEU A 239 18.98 13.55 -3.56
CA LEU A 239 18.34 13.39 -2.24
C LEU A 239 18.28 14.70 -1.44
N ASP A 240 19.32 15.52 -1.47
CA ASP A 240 19.42 16.75 -0.65
C ASP A 240 18.43 17.84 -1.09
N ASP A 241 18.09 17.87 -2.38
CA ASP A 241 17.07 18.77 -2.93
C ASP A 241 15.64 18.42 -2.46
N ASP A 242 15.36 17.14 -2.17
CA ASP A 242 14.04 16.65 -1.70
C ASP A 242 13.94 16.51 -0.17
N LYS A 243 15.04 16.59 0.58
CA LYS A 243 15.03 16.61 2.06
C LYS A 243 14.30 17.82 2.64
N ALA A 244 14.06 18.88 1.86
CA ALA A 244 13.36 20.08 2.32
C ALA A 244 11.87 19.85 2.68
N ILE A 245 11.28 18.70 2.34
CA ILE A 245 9.83 18.42 2.48
C ILE A 245 9.53 17.34 3.55
N VAL A 246 10.52 16.56 3.99
CA VAL A 246 10.31 15.45 4.94
C VAL A 246 10.65 15.90 6.35
N SER A 247 9.61 16.12 7.16
CA SER A 247 9.70 16.46 8.58
C SER A 247 10.52 15.43 9.38
N ASP A 248 11.43 15.94 10.22
CA ASP A 248 12.19 15.20 11.24
C ASP A 248 11.30 14.70 12.40
N VAL A 249 10.39 13.76 12.15
CA VAL A 249 9.66 13.08 13.25
C VAL A 249 10.27 11.69 13.49
N PRO A 250 11.03 11.48 14.58
CA PRO A 250 11.54 10.17 14.94
C PRO A 250 10.40 9.22 15.32
N GLY A 251 10.41 7.98 14.81
CA GLY A 251 9.58 6.89 15.35
C GLY A 251 8.40 6.39 14.52
N THR A 252 8.27 6.73 13.24
CA THR A 252 7.29 6.04 12.38
C THR A 252 7.83 4.69 11.91
N THR A 253 7.06 3.62 12.11
CA THR A 253 7.42 2.21 11.90
C THR A 253 7.84 1.87 10.46
N ARG A 254 9.12 2.06 10.17
CA ARG A 254 10.11 1.02 9.85
C ARG A 254 11.37 1.78 9.49
N ASP A 255 12.32 1.76 10.41
CA ASP A 255 13.69 2.20 10.20
C ASP A 255 14.20 1.65 8.85
N ILE A 256 14.88 2.53 8.08
CA ILE A 256 15.47 2.32 6.73
C ILE A 256 14.57 2.75 5.55
N ILE A 257 14.37 4.06 5.34
CA ILE A 257 14.05 4.62 4.01
C ILE A 257 14.88 5.88 3.75
N GLU A 258 16.21 5.77 3.77
CA GLU A 258 17.11 6.91 3.55
C GLU A 258 17.32 7.27 2.07
N ASP A 259 16.58 6.61 1.15
CA ASP A 259 16.85 6.61 -0.30
C ASP A 259 15.58 6.71 -1.15
N THR A 260 14.54 7.35 -0.64
CA THR A 260 13.29 7.57 -1.38
C THR A 260 12.97 9.04 -1.48
N ILE A 261 12.63 9.49 -2.68
CA ILE A 261 12.21 10.86 -2.97
C ILE A 261 10.92 10.88 -3.77
N THR A 262 10.29 12.05 -3.86
CA THR A 262 9.10 12.27 -4.66
C THR A 262 9.48 13.04 -5.91
N ILE A 263 9.33 12.42 -7.09
CA ILE A 263 9.56 13.09 -8.37
C ILE A 263 8.22 13.24 -9.08
N GLY A 264 7.75 14.48 -9.23
CA GLY A 264 6.37 14.73 -9.66
C GLY A 264 5.37 14.17 -8.64
N ASN A 265 4.46 13.29 -9.07
CA ASN A 265 3.49 12.62 -8.20
C ASN A 265 3.92 11.18 -7.84
N ASN A 266 5.17 10.82 -8.09
CA ASN A 266 5.65 9.44 -8.04
C ASN A 266 6.72 9.28 -6.96
N LEU A 267 6.54 8.25 -6.13
CA LEU A 267 7.56 7.85 -5.16
C LEU A 267 8.67 7.11 -5.91
N VAL A 268 9.92 7.52 -5.73
CA VAL A 268 11.09 6.94 -6.41
C VAL A 268 12.04 6.43 -5.35
N ARG A 269 12.32 5.13 -5.37
CA ARG A 269 13.18 4.44 -4.41
C ARG A 269 14.50 4.05 -5.08
N PHE A 270 15.60 4.64 -4.63
CA PHE A 270 16.93 4.26 -5.07
C PHE A 270 17.38 3.00 -4.35
N ILE A 271 17.59 1.92 -5.11
CA ILE A 271 18.09 0.65 -4.57
C ILE A 271 19.62 0.71 -4.54
N ASP A 272 20.20 0.39 -3.38
CA ASP A 272 21.63 0.09 -3.14
C ASP A 272 22.53 1.23 -2.62
N THR A 273 22.19 1.81 -1.46
CA THR A 273 22.95 2.93 -0.88
C THR A 273 23.98 2.53 0.17
N ALA A 274 23.92 1.31 0.72
CA ALA A 274 24.95 0.81 1.63
C ALA A 274 26.31 0.65 0.93
N GLY A 275 26.33 0.24 -0.36
CA GLY A 275 27.55 0.19 -1.17
C GLY A 275 27.95 1.54 -1.80
N LEU A 276 27.07 2.54 -1.80
CA LEU A 276 27.33 3.89 -2.31
C LEU A 276 27.80 4.87 -1.21
N ARG A 277 27.51 4.58 0.07
CA ARG A 277 27.88 5.41 1.24
C ARG A 277 29.10 4.89 2.02
N LYS A 278 29.51 3.62 1.88
CA LYS A 278 30.74 3.08 2.49
C LYS A 278 31.41 2.05 1.59
N THR A 279 32.47 2.47 0.88
CA THR A 279 33.82 1.84 0.89
C THR A 279 34.72 2.54 -0.14
N GLU A 280 35.74 3.23 0.37
CA GLU A 280 37.07 3.07 -0.22
C GLU A 280 37.54 1.65 0.18
N ASP A 281 38.05 0.90 -0.79
CA ASP A 281 38.63 -0.46 -0.71
C ASP A 281 37.75 -1.72 -0.93
N LYS A 282 38.21 -2.45 -1.97
CA LYS A 282 38.26 -3.90 -2.24
C LYS A 282 37.09 -4.78 -1.78
N ILE A 283 36.08 -4.93 -2.64
CA ILE A 283 35.46 -6.22 -3.06
C ILE A 283 34.82 -5.97 -4.44
N GLU A 284 35.52 -6.26 -5.54
CA GLU A 284 35.17 -5.71 -6.87
C GLU A 284 34.66 -6.72 -7.91
N SER A 285 34.37 -7.96 -7.52
CA SER A 285 33.72 -8.95 -8.40
C SER A 285 32.33 -9.35 -7.90
N ILE A 286 32.15 -9.49 -6.58
CA ILE A 286 30.86 -9.81 -5.94
C ILE A 286 29.85 -8.65 -6.06
N GLY A 287 30.34 -7.41 -6.16
CA GLY A 287 29.51 -6.21 -6.32
C GLY A 287 28.85 -6.10 -7.70
N ILE A 288 29.49 -6.60 -8.75
CA ILE A 288 29.00 -6.51 -10.14
C ILE A 288 27.83 -7.48 -10.35
N GLU A 289 27.98 -8.75 -9.95
CA GLU A 289 26.92 -9.76 -10.08
C GLU A 289 25.69 -9.43 -9.21
N LYS A 290 25.90 -8.92 -7.99
CA LYS A 290 24.82 -8.42 -7.12
C LYS A 290 24.13 -7.18 -7.71
N ALA A 291 24.90 -6.22 -8.24
CA ALA A 291 24.32 -5.05 -8.92
C ALA A 291 23.50 -5.45 -10.15
N TYR A 292 23.92 -6.50 -10.88
CA TYR A 292 23.19 -7.02 -12.03
C TYR A 292 21.92 -7.78 -11.66
N ASN A 293 21.94 -8.60 -10.62
CA ASN A 293 20.71 -9.26 -10.15
C ASN A 293 19.70 -8.24 -9.65
N LYS A 294 20.14 -7.18 -8.95
CA LYS A 294 19.28 -6.05 -8.56
C LYS A 294 18.76 -5.24 -9.76
N ALA A 295 19.55 -5.11 -10.82
CA ALA A 295 19.12 -4.43 -12.04
C ALA A 295 17.94 -5.15 -12.72
N LYS A 296 17.93 -6.50 -12.68
CA LYS A 296 16.78 -7.30 -13.17
C LYS A 296 15.51 -7.10 -12.34
N GLU A 297 15.65 -6.81 -11.05
CA GLU A 297 14.53 -6.56 -10.14
C GLU A 297 14.06 -5.09 -10.15
N SER A 298 14.90 -4.18 -10.65
CA SER A 298 14.61 -2.74 -10.70
C SER A 298 13.64 -2.36 -11.81
N SER A 299 12.83 -1.34 -11.56
CA SER A 299 11.89 -0.80 -12.53
C SER A 299 12.57 0.10 -13.56
N ILE A 300 13.64 0.80 -13.18
CA ILE A 300 14.44 1.69 -14.05
C ILE A 300 15.93 1.55 -13.72
N ILE A 301 16.76 1.54 -14.76
CA ILE A 301 18.22 1.59 -14.67
C ILE A 301 18.71 2.97 -15.12
N LEU A 302 19.43 3.69 -14.25
CA LEU A 302 20.22 4.86 -14.61
C LEU A 302 21.67 4.43 -14.84
N TYR A 303 22.16 4.46 -16.07
CA TYR A 303 23.53 4.06 -16.39
C TYR A 303 24.42 5.28 -16.60
N LEU A 304 25.35 5.51 -15.68
CA LEU A 304 26.26 6.65 -15.66
C LEU A 304 27.58 6.35 -16.36
N ILE A 305 27.98 7.27 -17.24
CA ILE A 305 29.24 7.25 -17.99
C ILE A 305 30.00 8.55 -17.70
N ASP A 306 31.28 8.45 -17.35
CA ASP A 306 32.16 9.62 -17.18
C ASP A 306 32.58 10.17 -18.55
N LEU A 307 32.03 11.33 -18.95
CA LEU A 307 32.30 11.92 -20.27
C LEU A 307 33.73 12.49 -20.41
N LYS A 308 34.41 12.83 -19.30
CA LYS A 308 35.77 13.36 -19.32
C LYS A 308 36.79 12.26 -19.60
N ASN A 309 36.65 11.14 -18.88
CA ASN A 309 37.68 10.11 -18.83
C ASN A 309 37.42 8.92 -19.76
N THR A 310 36.25 8.85 -20.40
CA THR A 310 35.88 7.72 -21.26
C THR A 310 36.01 8.08 -22.75
N SER A 311 36.73 7.26 -23.52
CA SER A 311 36.84 7.40 -24.97
C SER A 311 35.57 6.94 -25.68
N LEU A 312 35.29 7.49 -26.87
CA LEU A 312 34.09 7.13 -27.64
C LEU A 312 33.97 5.61 -27.91
N VAL A 313 35.09 4.92 -28.14
CA VAL A 313 35.12 3.46 -28.34
C VAL A 313 34.61 2.73 -27.09
N ASN A 314 35.04 3.17 -25.90
CA ASN A 314 34.60 2.58 -24.64
C ASN A 314 33.14 2.90 -24.33
N ILE A 315 32.69 4.14 -24.61
CA ILE A 315 31.28 4.54 -24.48
C ILE A 315 30.41 3.61 -25.34
N LYS A 316 30.73 3.46 -26.63
CA LYS A 316 29.98 2.59 -27.55
C LYS A 316 29.90 1.16 -27.03
N ARG A 317 31.02 0.62 -26.54
CA ARG A 317 31.10 -0.74 -25.97
C ARG A 317 30.23 -0.88 -24.71
N GLU A 318 30.24 0.12 -23.83
CA GLU A 318 29.44 0.13 -22.60
C GLU A 318 27.95 0.20 -22.94
N THR A 319 27.53 1.11 -23.82
CA THR A 319 26.12 1.26 -24.22
C THR A 319 25.56 0.07 -25.03
N SER A 320 26.42 -0.76 -25.61
CA SER A 320 26.02 -1.94 -26.40
C SER A 320 25.97 -3.24 -25.59
N GLN A 321 26.26 -3.20 -24.28
CA GLN A 321 26.24 -4.41 -23.44
C GLN A 321 24.85 -5.04 -23.43
N GLU A 322 24.78 -6.37 -23.50
CA GLU A 322 23.49 -7.08 -23.53
C GLU A 322 22.67 -6.89 -22.26
N ILE A 323 23.33 -6.63 -21.14
CA ILE A 323 22.66 -6.34 -19.87
C ILE A 323 21.89 -5.02 -19.87
N LEU A 324 22.17 -4.15 -20.84
CA LEU A 324 21.48 -2.90 -21.09
C LEU A 324 20.40 -3.04 -22.18
N LYS A 325 20.25 -4.23 -22.77
CA LYS A 325 19.17 -4.56 -23.70
C LYS A 325 17.94 -4.99 -22.90
N ASP A 326 17.34 -4.05 -22.18
CA ASP A 326 16.01 -4.25 -21.57
C ASP A 326 15.25 -2.92 -21.48
N LYS A 327 13.92 -3.00 -21.34
CA LYS A 327 13.02 -1.91 -21.75
C LYS A 327 13.12 -0.60 -20.95
N ASN A 328 13.74 -0.57 -19.76
CA ASN A 328 13.70 0.58 -18.85
C ASN A 328 15.07 1.20 -18.49
N LEU A 329 15.85 1.56 -19.51
CA LEU A 329 17.19 2.14 -19.36
C LEU A 329 17.25 3.64 -19.71
N ILE A 330 17.90 4.42 -18.85
CA ILE A 330 18.28 5.82 -19.10
C ILE A 330 19.80 5.94 -19.05
N ILE A 331 20.42 6.27 -20.18
CA ILE A 331 21.87 6.48 -20.29
C ILE A 331 22.20 7.94 -19.98
N ILE A 332 23.13 8.14 -19.05
CA ILE A 332 23.52 9.45 -18.51
C ILE A 332 25.03 9.64 -18.67
N GLY A 333 25.43 10.68 -19.39
CA GLY A 333 26.81 11.13 -19.48
C GLY A 333 27.07 12.18 -18.41
N ASN A 334 27.82 11.82 -17.37
CA ASN A 334 28.13 12.69 -16.25
C ASN A 334 29.42 13.51 -16.48
N LYS A 335 29.59 14.58 -15.69
CA LYS A 335 30.70 15.55 -15.74
C LYS A 335 30.68 16.41 -17.01
N SER A 336 29.47 16.80 -17.44
CA SER A 336 29.22 17.69 -18.60
C SER A 336 29.91 19.06 -18.50
N ASP A 337 30.19 19.50 -17.27
CA ASP A 337 30.89 20.73 -16.91
C ASP A 337 32.38 20.73 -17.29
N LEU A 338 32.97 19.55 -17.48
CA LEU A 338 34.38 19.40 -17.78
C LEU A 338 34.65 19.42 -19.29
N ASN A 339 35.92 19.55 -19.67
CA ASN A 339 36.32 19.54 -21.07
C ASN A 339 36.13 18.14 -21.68
N ILE A 340 35.02 17.95 -22.41
CA ILE A 340 34.63 16.68 -23.05
C ILE A 340 35.01 16.70 -24.53
N LYS A 341 35.50 15.57 -25.01
CA LYS A 341 35.81 15.35 -26.43
C LYS A 341 34.57 15.54 -27.31
N MET A 342 34.72 16.30 -28.40
CA MET A 342 33.63 16.63 -29.34
C MET A 342 32.90 15.39 -29.85
N GLU A 343 33.65 14.34 -30.19
CA GLU A 343 33.13 13.05 -30.66
C GLU A 343 32.18 12.37 -29.65
N CYS A 344 32.42 12.53 -28.34
CA CYS A 344 31.55 11.99 -27.29
C CYS A 344 30.26 12.81 -27.19
N LYS A 345 30.35 14.15 -27.27
CA LYS A 345 29.17 15.04 -27.27
C LYS A 345 28.25 14.75 -28.45
N GLU A 346 28.80 14.58 -29.65
CA GLU A 346 28.03 14.24 -30.85
C GLU A 346 27.34 12.88 -30.74
N TYR A 347 28.03 11.88 -30.19
CA TYR A 347 27.45 10.56 -29.97
C TYR A 347 26.25 10.59 -29.01
N PHE A 348 26.36 11.30 -27.89
CA PHE A 348 25.26 11.44 -26.93
C PHE A 348 24.07 12.17 -27.56
N LYS A 349 24.32 13.27 -28.29
CA LYS A 349 23.28 14.03 -28.99
C LYS A 349 22.57 13.18 -30.05
N LYS A 350 23.30 12.41 -30.85
CA LYS A 350 22.75 11.55 -31.90
C LYS A 350 21.83 10.46 -31.35
N ASN A 351 22.19 9.86 -30.21
CA ASN A 351 21.41 8.80 -29.58
C ASN A 351 20.36 9.34 -28.57
N LYS A 352 20.23 10.66 -28.43
CA LYS A 352 19.33 11.32 -27.47
C LYS A 352 19.58 10.90 -26.01
N TYR A 353 20.83 10.61 -25.65
CA TYR A 353 21.22 10.32 -24.28
C TYR A 353 21.35 11.60 -23.47
N LEU A 354 21.07 11.52 -22.17
CA LEU A 354 21.13 12.67 -21.28
C LEU A 354 22.60 12.97 -20.95
N MET A 355 23.00 14.24 -21.00
CA MET A 355 24.29 14.71 -20.48
C MET A 355 24.00 15.63 -19.29
N ILE A 356 24.68 15.40 -18.17
CA ILE A 356 24.53 16.16 -16.93
C ILE A 356 25.89 16.44 -16.27
N SER A 357 25.94 17.45 -15.43
CA SER A 357 26.88 17.54 -14.32
C SER A 357 26.13 17.19 -13.06
N SER A 358 26.59 16.18 -12.32
CA SER A 358 26.01 15.91 -11.00
C SER A 358 26.13 17.09 -10.04
N LEU A 359 27.00 18.07 -10.30
CA LEU A 359 27.22 19.25 -9.45
C LEU A 359 26.34 20.46 -9.82
N ASP A 360 25.58 20.38 -10.93
CA ASP A 360 24.72 21.47 -11.39
C ASP A 360 23.25 21.14 -11.14
N ASP A 361 22.58 21.94 -10.31
CA ASP A 361 21.18 21.76 -9.93
C ASP A 361 20.22 21.82 -11.13
N ASN A 362 20.55 22.57 -12.19
CA ASN A 362 19.72 22.61 -13.41
C ASN A 362 19.73 21.27 -14.14
N ASP A 363 20.90 20.63 -14.20
CA ASP A 363 21.06 19.32 -14.82
C ASP A 363 20.42 18.21 -13.98
N ILE A 364 20.44 18.34 -12.64
CA ILE A 364 19.70 17.44 -11.73
C ILE A 364 18.18 17.59 -11.94
N ASN A 365 17.66 18.81 -12.03
CA ASN A 365 16.24 19.06 -12.30
C ASN A 365 15.81 18.48 -13.66
N LYS A 366 16.64 18.64 -14.69
CA LYS A 366 16.41 18.02 -15.99
C LYS A 366 16.37 16.49 -15.92
N LEU A 367 17.24 15.87 -15.11
CA LEU A 367 17.18 14.43 -14.86
C LEU A 367 15.86 14.04 -14.17
N LYS A 368 15.43 14.79 -13.15
CA LYS A 368 14.13 14.57 -12.48
C LYS A 368 12.97 14.65 -13.47
N GLU A 369 12.96 15.62 -14.38
CA GLU A 369 11.94 15.74 -15.45
C GLU A 369 11.93 14.54 -16.40
N VAL A 370 13.11 14.12 -16.88
CA VAL A 370 13.25 12.95 -17.75
C VAL A 370 12.74 11.70 -17.04
N LEU A 371 13.11 11.52 -15.78
CA LEU A 371 12.68 10.38 -14.97
C LEU A 371 11.16 10.41 -14.73
N ASN A 372 10.57 11.58 -14.44
CA ASN A 372 9.12 11.74 -14.31
C ASN A 372 8.39 11.37 -15.60
N HIS A 373 8.83 11.90 -16.74
CA HIS A 373 8.24 11.60 -18.04
C HIS A 373 8.35 10.11 -18.39
N TYR A 374 9.49 9.50 -18.06
CA TYR A 374 9.72 8.08 -18.24
C TYR A 374 8.75 7.23 -17.41
N ILE A 375 8.58 7.57 -16.13
CA ILE A 375 7.65 6.90 -15.22
C ILE A 375 6.21 7.02 -15.73
N LYS A 376 5.77 8.22 -16.12
CA LYS A 376 4.41 8.44 -16.65
C LYS A 376 4.14 7.69 -17.94
N SER A 377 5.13 7.57 -18.83
CA SER A 377 4.91 6.99 -20.16
C SER A 377 4.97 5.45 -20.15
N ASN A 378 5.67 4.86 -19.18
CA ASN A 378 6.00 3.43 -19.21
C ASN A 378 5.58 2.66 -17.95
N ILE A 379 5.30 3.33 -16.83
CA ILE A 379 5.19 2.68 -15.51
C ILE A 379 3.90 3.04 -14.76
N ILE A 380 3.25 4.16 -15.06
CA ILE A 380 2.03 4.56 -14.35
C ILE A 380 0.97 4.95 -15.38
N ASP A 381 -0.19 4.32 -15.26
CA ASP A 381 -1.40 4.74 -15.95
C ASP A 381 -2.20 5.63 -14.98
N ASP A 382 -2.25 6.94 -15.22
CA ASP A 382 -2.95 7.92 -14.36
C ASP A 382 -4.48 7.69 -14.31
N THR A 383 -5.01 6.76 -15.12
CA THR A 383 -6.44 6.51 -15.29
C THR A 383 -7.01 5.40 -14.41
N SER A 384 -6.18 4.54 -13.82
CA SER A 384 -6.70 3.45 -12.98
C SER A 384 -7.03 3.94 -11.57
N ASP A 385 -8.32 4.00 -11.25
CA ASP A 385 -8.84 4.37 -9.92
C ASP A 385 -8.77 3.24 -8.87
N ILE A 386 -8.25 2.06 -9.24
CA ILE A 386 -8.24 0.85 -8.43
C ILE A 386 -6.80 0.31 -8.34
N MET A 387 -6.34 0.07 -7.11
CA MET A 387 -5.03 -0.51 -6.84
C MET A 387 -5.20 -1.85 -6.13
N ILE A 388 -4.68 -2.92 -6.74
CA ILE A 388 -4.71 -4.24 -6.13
C ILE A 388 -3.38 -4.57 -5.45
N ASN A 389 -3.42 -5.25 -4.31
CA ASN A 389 -2.24 -5.76 -3.62
C ASN A 389 -1.93 -7.20 -4.06
N GLU A 390 -0.83 -7.76 -3.56
CA GLU A 390 -0.40 -9.12 -3.91
C GLU A 390 -1.45 -10.19 -3.56
N ARG A 391 -2.18 -10.00 -2.45
CA ARG A 391 -3.28 -10.88 -2.04
C ARG A 391 -4.40 -10.88 -3.08
N HIS A 392 -4.88 -9.69 -3.45
CA HIS A 392 -5.87 -9.52 -4.51
C HIS A 392 -5.37 -10.11 -5.84
N TYR A 393 -4.13 -9.83 -6.22
CA TYR A 393 -3.52 -10.35 -7.44
C TYR A 393 -3.55 -11.88 -7.51
N ASN A 394 -3.14 -12.55 -6.43
CA ASN A 394 -3.17 -14.01 -6.34
C ASN A 394 -4.60 -14.57 -6.39
N SER A 395 -5.56 -13.95 -5.69
CA SER A 395 -6.96 -14.34 -5.78
C SER A 395 -7.52 -14.16 -7.20
N LEU A 396 -7.21 -13.05 -7.87
CA LEU A 396 -7.68 -12.78 -9.24
C LEU A 396 -7.06 -13.75 -10.26
N LEU A 397 -5.79 -14.16 -10.09
CA LEU A 397 -5.19 -15.21 -10.92
C LEU A 397 -5.96 -16.52 -10.82
N ARG A 398 -6.31 -16.93 -9.59
CA ARG A 398 -7.10 -18.15 -9.35
C ARG A 398 -8.51 -18.04 -9.92
N VAL A 399 -9.16 -16.88 -9.79
CA VAL A 399 -10.48 -16.63 -10.42
C VAL A 399 -10.38 -16.81 -11.94
N ARG A 400 -9.35 -16.25 -12.59
CA ARG A 400 -9.18 -16.41 -14.05
C ARG A 400 -8.91 -17.85 -14.47
N GLU A 401 -8.13 -18.59 -13.67
CA GLU A 401 -7.91 -20.01 -13.89
C GLU A 401 -9.23 -20.80 -13.82
N SER A 402 -10.01 -20.60 -12.76
CA SER A 402 -11.33 -21.22 -12.62
C SER A 402 -12.27 -20.85 -13.77
N ILE A 403 -12.34 -19.57 -14.16
CA ILE A 403 -13.18 -19.14 -15.30
C ILE A 403 -12.73 -19.77 -16.61
N LYS A 404 -11.43 -19.90 -16.83
CA LYS A 404 -10.91 -20.58 -18.01
C LYS A 404 -11.34 -22.05 -18.03
N ASN A 405 -11.28 -22.75 -16.90
CA ASN A 405 -11.74 -24.13 -16.80
C ASN A 405 -13.24 -24.24 -17.08
N VAL A 406 -14.07 -23.35 -16.52
CA VAL A 406 -15.52 -23.29 -16.81
C VAL A 406 -15.77 -23.14 -18.31
N LYS A 407 -15.09 -22.19 -18.97
CA LYS A 407 -15.24 -21.97 -20.43
C LYS A 407 -14.88 -23.23 -21.24
N VAL A 408 -13.76 -23.88 -20.91
CA VAL A 408 -13.32 -25.13 -21.57
C VAL A 408 -14.33 -26.26 -21.35
N ASN A 409 -14.85 -26.41 -20.14
CA ASN A 409 -15.82 -27.45 -19.79
C ASN A 409 -17.17 -27.22 -20.50
N ILE A 410 -17.59 -25.97 -20.70
CA ILE A 410 -18.77 -25.62 -21.52
C ILE A 410 -18.55 -26.01 -22.98
N GLU A 411 -17.41 -25.65 -23.57
CA GLU A 411 -17.07 -25.97 -24.98
C GLU A 411 -17.02 -27.49 -25.22
N ASN A 412 -16.48 -28.24 -24.26
CA ASN A 412 -16.37 -29.70 -24.33
C ASN A 412 -17.67 -30.44 -23.98
N LYS A 413 -18.77 -29.73 -23.67
CA LYS A 413 -20.03 -30.32 -23.18
C LYS A 413 -19.81 -31.29 -22.01
N SER A 414 -18.95 -30.88 -21.07
CA SER A 414 -18.65 -31.68 -19.87
C SER A 414 -19.83 -31.69 -18.90
N ASN A 415 -19.85 -32.64 -17.97
CA ASN A 415 -20.88 -32.73 -16.93
C ASN A 415 -20.95 -31.44 -16.11
N THR A 416 -22.18 -31.05 -15.75
CA THR A 416 -22.46 -29.84 -14.96
C THR A 416 -21.77 -29.86 -13.58
N ASP A 417 -21.39 -31.02 -13.05
CA ASP A 417 -20.63 -31.17 -11.80
C ASP A 417 -19.28 -30.43 -11.82
N LEU A 418 -18.56 -30.56 -12.94
CA LEU A 418 -17.25 -29.92 -13.11
C LEU A 418 -17.39 -28.40 -13.20
N LEU A 419 -18.47 -27.93 -13.85
CA LEU A 419 -18.79 -26.52 -13.94
C LEU A 419 -19.09 -25.92 -12.56
N ALA A 420 -19.93 -26.60 -11.78
CA ALA A 420 -20.31 -26.16 -10.44
C ALA A 420 -19.08 -26.07 -9.52
N LEU A 421 -18.16 -27.04 -9.60
CA LEU A 421 -16.94 -27.05 -8.81
C LEU A 421 -16.01 -25.87 -9.15
N ASP A 422 -15.75 -25.62 -10.44
CA ASP A 422 -14.90 -24.49 -10.86
C ASP A 422 -15.56 -23.13 -10.53
N ILE A 423 -16.88 -23.01 -10.67
CA ILE A 423 -17.62 -21.81 -10.28
C ILE A 423 -17.50 -21.57 -8.77
N LYS A 424 -17.62 -22.61 -7.95
CA LYS A 424 -17.40 -22.53 -6.50
C LYS A 424 -15.99 -22.02 -6.16
N TYR A 425 -14.96 -22.51 -6.83
CA TYR A 425 -13.60 -21.99 -6.65
C TYR A 425 -13.47 -20.51 -7.04
N ALA A 426 -14.11 -20.08 -8.13
CA ALA A 426 -14.14 -18.67 -8.52
C ALA A 426 -14.86 -17.81 -7.46
N LEU A 427 -16.01 -18.28 -6.96
CA LEU A 427 -16.76 -17.62 -5.89
C LEU A 427 -15.90 -17.46 -4.62
N ASP A 428 -15.27 -18.53 -4.14
CA ASP A 428 -14.44 -18.50 -2.93
C ASP A 428 -13.27 -17.51 -3.06
N ASN A 429 -12.58 -17.50 -4.21
CA ASN A 429 -11.48 -16.56 -4.43
C ASN A 429 -11.95 -15.10 -4.57
N LEU A 430 -13.13 -14.84 -5.14
CA LEU A 430 -13.75 -13.52 -5.10
C LEU A 430 -14.12 -13.11 -3.66
N GLY A 431 -14.65 -14.04 -2.87
CA GLY A 431 -15.01 -13.82 -1.46
C GLY A 431 -13.80 -13.57 -0.56
N GLN A 432 -12.63 -14.14 -0.89
CA GLN A 432 -11.37 -13.85 -0.20
C GLN A 432 -10.96 -12.38 -0.33
N ILE A 433 -11.23 -11.73 -1.47
CA ILE A 433 -10.87 -10.33 -1.70
C ILE A 433 -11.60 -9.40 -0.73
N THR A 434 -12.92 -9.56 -0.62
CA THR A 434 -13.80 -8.74 0.24
C THR A 434 -13.78 -9.18 1.70
N GLY A 435 -13.33 -10.39 1.99
CA GLY A 435 -13.26 -10.89 3.35
C GLY A 435 -14.46 -11.76 3.77
N GLU A 436 -15.38 -12.05 2.84
CA GLU A 436 -16.52 -12.96 3.07
C GLU A 436 -16.07 -14.40 3.30
N VAL A 437 -14.94 -14.79 2.72
CA VAL A 437 -14.31 -16.10 2.90
C VAL A 437 -12.86 -15.86 3.33
N THR A 438 -12.54 -15.97 4.60
CA THR A 438 -11.17 -15.76 5.11
C THR A 438 -10.81 -16.74 6.20
N ASN A 439 -9.52 -16.81 6.53
CA ASN A 439 -9.03 -17.53 7.69
C ASN A 439 -8.29 -16.58 8.65
N ASP A 440 -8.16 -17.00 9.90
CA ASP A 440 -7.58 -16.19 10.98
C ASP A 440 -6.12 -15.79 10.72
N GLU A 441 -5.36 -16.63 10.02
CA GLU A 441 -3.95 -16.35 9.68
C GLU A 441 -3.80 -15.19 8.71
N ILE A 442 -4.64 -15.14 7.66
CA ILE A 442 -4.64 -14.04 6.69
C ILE A 442 -5.02 -12.74 7.40
N LEU A 443 -6.05 -12.77 8.26
CA LEU A 443 -6.46 -11.61 9.05
C LEU A 443 -5.32 -11.13 9.96
N GLY A 444 -4.69 -12.04 10.71
CA GLY A 444 -3.54 -11.71 11.55
C GLY A 444 -2.38 -11.07 10.78
N ASN A 445 -2.03 -11.59 9.60
CA ASN A 445 -0.98 -11.02 8.77
C ASN A 445 -1.33 -9.61 8.22
N ILE A 446 -2.60 -9.36 7.90
CA ILE A 446 -3.05 -8.04 7.42
C ILE A 446 -2.98 -7.02 8.56
N PHE A 447 -3.65 -7.29 9.69
CA PHE A 447 -3.78 -6.31 10.77
C PHE A 447 -2.49 -6.11 11.57
N SER A 448 -1.58 -7.09 11.60
CA SER A 448 -0.24 -6.91 12.20
C SER A 448 0.59 -5.81 11.53
N LYS A 449 0.29 -5.43 10.28
CA LYS A 449 0.99 -4.36 9.55
C LYS A 449 0.47 -2.96 9.91
N PHE A 450 -0.66 -2.85 10.61
CA PHE A 450 -1.24 -1.56 11.01
C PHE A 450 -0.51 -0.96 12.21
N CYS A 451 -0.77 0.31 12.49
CA CYS A 451 -0.34 0.97 13.71
C CYS A 451 -1.18 0.50 14.91
N ILE A 452 -0.62 0.64 16.12
CA ILE A 452 -1.41 0.57 17.36
C ILE A 452 -2.33 1.80 17.41
N GLY A 453 -3.56 1.64 17.90
CA GLY A 453 -4.55 2.73 17.96
C GLY A 453 -5.39 2.91 16.71
N LYS A 454 -5.21 2.02 15.73
CA LYS A 454 -6.03 1.89 14.53
C LYS A 454 -6.61 0.53 14.37
#